data_AF-A0A537DDR6-F1
#
_entry.id   AF-A0A537DDR6-F1
#
_cell.length_a   1.000
_cell.length_b   1.000
_cell.length_c   1.000
_cell.angle_alpha   90.00
_cell.angle_beta   90.00
_cell.angle_gamma   90.00
#
_symmetry.space_group_name_H-M   'P 1'
#
loop_
_entity.id
_entity.type
_entity.pdbx_description
1 polymer ?
#
loop_
_entity_poly.entity_id
_entity_poly.type
_entity_poly.pdbx_seq_one_letter_code
_entity_poly.pdbx_strand_id
1 'polypeptide(L)'
;MSVLQQAKWSVTKADRETGGIEAHVVMDMLTWTETFFLNLTRIGDNSTLFIMGRVGLAQPLDWELARQYIESFLNRPSTTLKNAS
;
A
#
# COMPACT_ATOMS: atom_id res chain seq x y z
N MET A 1 8.45 5.73 -15.87
CA MET A 1 8.59 5.24 -14.49
C MET A 1 7.19 5.01 -13.94
N SER A 2 6.89 3.86 -13.34
CA SER A 2 5.53 3.61 -12.83
C SER A 2 5.31 4.40 -11.52
N VAL A 3 4.07 4.85 -11.27
CA VAL A 3 3.64 5.50 -10.02
C VAL A 3 4.07 4.69 -8.79
N LEU A 4 4.11 3.37 -8.91
CA LEU A 4 4.52 2.44 -7.85
C LEU A 4 6.03 2.52 -7.55
N GLN A 5 6.87 2.67 -8.58
CA GLN A 5 8.30 2.90 -8.40
C GLN A 5 8.57 4.27 -7.77
N GLN A 6 7.78 5.30 -8.12
CA GLN A 6 7.85 6.62 -7.49
C GLN A 6 7.45 6.57 -6.01
N ALA A 7 6.48 5.72 -5.67
CA ALA A 7 6.08 5.45 -4.28
C ALA A 7 7.09 4.59 -3.51
N LYS A 8 8.17 4.12 -4.14
CA LYS A 8 9.19 3.21 -3.59
C LYS A 8 8.60 1.88 -3.09
N TRP A 9 7.53 1.40 -3.71
CA TRP A 9 6.89 0.14 -3.34
C TRP A 9 7.57 -1.03 -4.05
N SER A 10 7.80 -2.11 -3.30
CA SER A 10 8.32 -3.36 -3.89
C SER A 10 7.15 -4.14 -4.49
N VAL A 11 6.90 -3.93 -5.78
CA VAL A 11 5.83 -4.63 -6.50
C VAL A 11 6.24 -6.07 -6.75
N THR A 12 5.48 -7.03 -6.21
CA THR A 12 5.77 -8.47 -6.34
C THR A 12 4.96 -9.14 -7.43
N LYS A 13 3.78 -8.60 -7.77
CA LYS A 13 2.98 -9.08 -8.89
C LYS A 13 2.19 -7.93 -9.50
N ALA A 14 2.11 -7.90 -10.83
CA ALA A 14 1.22 -6.98 -11.55
C ALA A 14 0.49 -7.79 -12.63
N ASP A 15 -0.82 -7.92 -12.46
CA ASP A 15 -1.71 -8.55 -13.43
C ASP A 15 -2.22 -7.49 -14.41
N ARG A 16 -1.87 -7.66 -15.69
CA ARG A 16 -2.25 -6.74 -16.75
C ARG A 16 -3.66 -6.95 -17.27
N GLU A 17 -4.27 -8.12 -17.06
CA GLU A 17 -5.63 -8.42 -17.51
C GLU A 17 -6.67 -7.83 -16.56
N THR A 18 -6.46 -7.97 -15.26
CA THR A 18 -7.39 -7.46 -14.23
C THR A 18 -7.02 -6.06 -13.73
N GLY A 19 -5.84 -5.56 -14.08
CA GLY A 19 -5.27 -4.33 -13.50
C GLY A 19 -4.90 -4.49 -12.02
N GLY A 20 -4.84 -5.73 -11.52
CA GLY A 20 -4.50 -6.07 -10.15
C GLY A 20 -3.01 -5.86 -9.88
N ILE A 21 -2.68 -5.19 -8.78
CA ILE A 21 -1.30 -4.98 -8.34
C ILE A 21 -1.14 -5.52 -6.93
N GLU A 22 -0.13 -6.37 -6.77
CA GLU A 22 0.36 -6.84 -5.49
C GLU A 22 1.69 -6.16 -5.17
N ALA A 23 1.77 -5.53 -4.01
CA ALA A 23 2.99 -4.89 -3.54
C ALA A 23 3.26 -5.25 -2.09
N HIS A 24 4.54 -5.48 -1.79
CA HIS A 24 5.04 -5.54 -0.43
C HIS A 24 5.66 -4.21 -0.07
N VAL A 25 5.29 -3.72 1.10
CA VAL A 25 5.75 -2.43 1.61
C VAL A 25 6.25 -2.63 3.02
N VAL A 26 7.53 -2.29 3.20
CA VAL A 26 8.13 -2.18 4.52
C VAL A 26 7.87 -0.77 5.04
N MET A 27 7.26 -0.69 6.21
CA MET A 27 7.00 0.56 6.91
C MET A 27 7.81 0.58 8.20
N ASP A 28 8.76 1.50 8.28
CA ASP A 28 9.46 1.81 9.52
C ASP A 28 8.57 2.74 10.35
N MET A 29 8.03 2.21 11.45
CA MET A 29 7.33 2.99 12.47
C MET A 29 8.30 3.35 13.59
N LEU A 30 7.91 4.28 14.46
CA LEU A 30 8.76 4.80 15.54
C LEU A 30 9.47 3.71 16.36
N THR A 31 8.75 2.63 16.65
CA THR A 31 9.18 1.59 17.59
C THR A 31 9.34 0.21 16.96
N TRP A 32 8.94 0.01 15.70
CA TRP A 32 9.09 -1.26 14.99
C TRP A 32 8.99 -1.08 13.47
N THR A 33 9.51 -2.06 12.74
CA THR A 33 9.35 -2.17 11.29
C THR A 33 8.32 -3.25 10.99
N GLU A 34 7.34 -2.93 10.15
CA GLU A 34 6.29 -3.87 9.74
C GLU A 34 6.24 -4.01 8.23
N THR A 35 6.01 -5.23 7.74
CA THR A 35 5.78 -5.48 6.32
C THR A 35 4.29 -5.62 6.07
N PHE A 36 3.78 -4.90 5.09
CA PHE A 36 2.40 -4.99 4.64
C PHE A 36 2.34 -5.56 3.23
N PHE A 37 1.32 -6.38 3.02
CA PHE A 37 0.86 -6.81 1.72
C PHE A 37 -0.24 -5.87 1.25
N LEU A 38 -0.11 -5.34 0.05
CA LEU A 38 -1.10 -4.49 -0.59
C LEU A 38 -1.63 -5.17 -1.84
N ASN A 39 -2.95 -5.25 -1.96
CA ASN A 39 -3.62 -5.66 -3.19
C ASN A 39 -4.51 -4.51 -3.67
N LEU A 40 -4.18 -3.98 -4.85
CA LEU A 40 -4.97 -2.98 -5.55
C LEU A 40 -5.67 -3.64 -6.72
N THR A 41 -6.99 -3.68 -6.72
CA THR A 41 -7.78 -4.26 -7.81
C THR A 41 -8.75 -3.24 -8.35
N ARG A 42 -8.80 -3.06 -9.68
CA ARG A 42 -9.82 -2.22 -10.30
C ARG A 42 -11.19 -2.89 -10.19
N ILE A 43 -12.17 -2.20 -9.63
CA ILE A 43 -13.54 -2.72 -9.44
C ILE A 43 -14.59 -1.96 -10.25
N GLY A 44 -14.17 -1.04 -11.12
CA GLY A 44 -15.04 -0.29 -12.01
C GLY A 44 -14.29 0.78 -12.81
N ASP A 45 -15.03 1.63 -13.52
CA ASP A 45 -14.43 2.61 -14.44
C ASP A 45 -13.57 3.66 -13.73
N ASN A 46 -13.88 4.01 -12.47
CA ASN A 46 -13.11 4.98 -11.68
C ASN A 46 -12.86 4.56 -10.23
N SER A 47 -12.98 3.26 -9.93
CA SER A 47 -12.88 2.74 -8.56
C SER A 47 -11.80 1.67 -8.44
N THR A 48 -10.94 1.83 -7.43
CA THR A 48 -9.92 0.84 -7.06
C THR A 48 -10.18 0.34 -5.65
N LEU A 49 -10.31 -0.98 -5.49
CA LEU A 49 -10.32 -1.64 -4.21
C LEU A 49 -8.90 -1.73 -3.68
N PHE A 50 -8.71 -1.30 -2.44
CA PHE A 50 -7.42 -1.36 -1.75
C PHE A 50 -7.54 -2.27 -0.54
N ILE A 51 -6.84 -3.40 -0.56
CA ILE A 51 -6.75 -4.35 0.56
C ILE A 51 -5.34 -4.29 1.11
N MET A 52 -5.21 -4.07 2.42
CA MET A 52 -3.95 -4.12 3.14
C MET A 52 -3.98 -5.25 4.16
N GLY A 53 -3.00 -6.13 4.09
CA GLY A 53 -2.74 -7.19 5.06
C GLY A 53 -1.39 -6.99 5.72
N ARG A 54 -1.24 -7.48 6.95
CA ARG A 54 0.03 -7.47 7.70
C ARG A 54 0.79 -8.77 7.45
N VAL A 55 2.09 -8.68 7.18
CA VAL A 55 3.02 -9.80 6.98
C VAL A 55 4.01 -9.80 8.15
N GLY A 56 3.56 -10.23 9.32
CA GLY A 56 4.41 -10.23 10.53
C GLY A 56 3.82 -10.98 11.73
N LEU A 57 4.72 -11.42 12.62
CA LEU A 57 4.40 -12.19 13.82
C LEU A 57 3.85 -11.27 14.92
N ALA A 58 2.52 -11.29 15.09
CA ALA A 58 1.73 -11.22 16.33
C ALA A 58 2.16 -10.27 17.48
N GLN A 59 3.02 -9.27 17.27
CA GLN A 59 3.20 -8.24 18.27
C GLN A 59 1.92 -7.40 18.36
N PRO A 60 1.45 -7.05 19.57
CA PRO A 60 0.30 -6.17 19.74
C PRO A 60 0.53 -4.90 18.95
N LEU A 61 -0.26 -4.72 17.90
CA LEU A 61 -0.25 -3.49 17.12
C LEU A 61 -1.25 -2.57 17.80
N ASP A 62 -0.76 -1.48 18.37
CA ASP A 62 -1.64 -0.36 18.72
C ASP A 62 -2.19 0.21 17.41
N TRP A 63 -3.42 -0.18 17.09
CA TRP A 63 -4.09 0.22 15.86
C TRP A 63 -4.36 1.72 15.80
N GLU A 64 -4.50 2.38 16.94
CA GLU A 64 -4.77 3.82 16.98
C GLU A 64 -3.52 4.62 16.61
N LEU A 65 -2.36 4.21 17.13
CA LEU A 65 -1.07 4.76 16.73
C LEU A 65 -0.74 4.39 15.28
N ALA A 66 -0.90 3.11 14.92
CA ALA A 66 -0.62 2.62 13.57
C ALA A 66 -1.50 3.29 12.51
N ARG A 67 -2.74 3.66 12.84
CA ARG A 67 -3.64 4.36 11.92
C ARG A 67 -3.01 5.64 11.38
N GLN A 68 -2.34 6.44 12.20
CA GLN A 68 -1.72 7.70 11.75
C GLN A 68 -0.61 7.45 10.72
N TYR A 69 0.21 6.42 10.96
CA TYR A 69 1.27 6.03 10.03
C TYR A 69 0.72 5.41 8.74
N ILE A 70 -0.31 4.58 8.86
CA ILE A 70 -1.00 3.97 7.71
C ILE A 70 -1.70 5.06 6.88
N GLU A 71 -2.40 6.01 7.49
CA GLU A 71 -3.05 7.12 6.79
C GLU A 71 -2.03 8.03 6.08
N SER A 72 -0.93 8.38 6.77
CA SER A 72 0.18 9.12 6.17
C SER A 72 0.79 8.36 4.98
N PHE A 73 0.94 7.05 5.14
CA PHE A 73 1.44 6.18 4.09
C PHE A 73 0.46 6.08 2.90
N LEU A 74 -0.85 5.96 3.12
CA LEU A 74 -1.89 5.90 2.08
C LEU A 74 -2.13 7.24 1.39
N ASN A 75 -1.82 8.34 2.05
CA ASN A 75 -1.81 9.66 1.41
C ASN A 75 -0.72 9.77 0.32
N ARG A 76 0.40 9.04 0.43
CA ARG A 76 1.44 9.02 -0.61
C ARG A 76 0.98 8.44 -1.96
N PRO A 77 0.39 7.24 -2.06
CA PRO A 77 -0.15 6.74 -3.31
C PRO A 77 -1.33 7.59 -3.79
N SER A 78 -2.21 8.08 -2.90
CA SER A 78 -3.32 8.97 -3.30
C SER A 78 -2.82 10.27 -3.95
N THR A 79 -1.81 10.91 -3.37
CA THR A 79 -1.18 12.12 -3.93
C THR A 79 -0.41 11.81 -5.22
N THR A 80 0.31 10.68 -5.27
CA THR A 80 1.05 10.30 -6.49
C THR A 80 0.11 9.94 -7.64
N LEU A 81 -1.02 9.28 -7.36
CA LEU A 81 -2.06 8.98 -8.35
C LEU A 81 -2.73 10.25 -8.87
N LYS A 82 -3.08 11.19 -7.98
CA LYS A 82 -3.64 12.50 -8.36
C LYS A 82 -2.69 13.33 -9.23
N ASN A 83 -1.39 13.26 -8.95
CA ASN A 83 -0.37 14.04 -9.66
C ASN A 83 0.10 13.38 -10.97
N ALA A 84 -0.25 12.11 -11.19
CA ALA A 84 0.06 11.36 -12.42
C ALA A 84 -1.07 11.43 -13.47
N SER A 85 -2.12 12.22 -13.19
CA SER A 85 -3.28 12.47 -14.06
C SER A 85 -3.03 13.65 -14.99
#